data_AF-A0A059CCD8-F1
#
_entry.id   AF-A0A059CCD8-F1
#
_cell.length_a   1.000
_cell.length_b   1.000
_cell.length_c   1.000
_cell.angle_alpha   90.00
_cell.angle_beta   90.00
_cell.angle_gamma   90.00
#
_symmetry.space_group_name_H-M   'P 1'
#
loop_
_entity.id
_entity.type
_entity.pdbx_description
1 polymer ?
#
loop_
_entity_poly.entity_id
_entity_poly.type
_entity_poly.pdbx_seq_one_letter_code
_entity_poly.pdbx_strand_id
1 'polypeptide(L)'
;MGIDNEQCQETIVARGARLGMQLVNGVVGEGRIWKVLADFWADMMLYVAPSNDMAAHAKYLTTGGEFVTHIWVLVSHAGITRDPYGGE
;
A
#
# COMPACT_ATOMS: atom_id res chain seq x y z
N MET A 1 42.32 -0.91 -8.84
CA MET A 1 41.08 -1.69 -9.08
C MET A 1 40.03 -1.12 -8.14
N GLY A 2 39.36 -0.04 -8.57
CA GLY A 2 38.31 0.59 -7.79
C GLY A 2 37.05 -0.22 -8.01
N ILE A 3 36.51 -0.80 -6.94
CA ILE A 3 35.22 -1.46 -6.97
C ILE A 3 34.18 -0.34 -7.15
N ASP A 4 33.62 -0.35 -8.34
CA ASP A 4 32.34 0.19 -8.76
C ASP A 4 31.24 -0.13 -7.75
N ASN A 5 31.17 0.66 -6.68
CA ASN A 5 30.00 0.73 -5.81
C ASN A 5 28.97 1.69 -6.39
N GLU A 6 28.60 1.50 -7.65
CA GLU A 6 27.33 1.98 -8.18
C GLU A 6 26.26 0.95 -7.81
N GLN A 7 25.77 1.03 -6.58
CA GLN A 7 24.46 0.48 -6.25
C GLN A 7 23.43 1.25 -7.07
N CYS A 8 23.16 0.76 -8.28
CA CYS A 8 22.04 1.19 -9.10
C CYS A 8 20.80 1.07 -8.20
N GLN A 9 20.25 2.20 -7.79
CA GLN A 9 19.08 2.26 -6.91
C GLN A 9 17.96 1.49 -7.60
N GLU A 10 17.69 0.28 -7.09
CA GLU A 10 16.67 -0.59 -7.64
C GLU A 10 15.33 0.14 -7.60
N THR A 11 14.67 0.25 -8.75
CA THR A 11 13.39 0.94 -8.90
C THR A 11 12.32 0.28 -8.03
N ILE A 12 11.31 1.05 -7.63
CA ILE A 12 10.16 0.51 -6.86
C ILE A 12 9.51 -0.66 -7.62
N VAL A 13 9.44 -0.56 -8.95
CA VAL A 13 8.92 -1.62 -9.82
C VAL A 13 9.79 -2.89 -9.75
N ALA A 14 11.11 -2.75 -9.79
CA ALA A 14 12.03 -3.89 -9.69
C ALA A 14 11.95 -4.58 -8.30
N ARG A 15 11.82 -3.81 -7.23
CA ARG A 15 11.56 -4.34 -5.87
C ARG A 15 10.25 -5.12 -5.81
N GLY A 16 9.20 -4.58 -6.41
CA GLY A 16 7.88 -5.24 -6.51
C GLY A 16 7.97 -6.56 -7.29
N ALA A 17 8.66 -6.58 -8.43
CA ALA A 17 8.88 -7.80 -9.20
C ALA A 17 9.65 -8.86 -8.41
N ARG A 18 10.69 -8.48 -7.67
CA ARG A 18 11.43 -9.39 -6.80
C ARG A 18 10.53 -9.99 -5.71
N LEU A 19 9.72 -9.18 -5.04
CA LEU A 19 8.77 -9.68 -4.02
C LEU A 19 7.75 -10.63 -4.64
N GLY A 20 7.23 -10.33 -5.83
CA GLY A 20 6.34 -11.23 -6.56
C GLY A 20 6.98 -12.59 -6.86
N MET A 21 8.24 -12.61 -7.31
CA MET A 21 8.97 -13.86 -7.51
C MET A 21 9.18 -14.63 -6.20
N GLN A 22 9.50 -13.95 -5.10
CA GLN A 22 9.64 -14.59 -3.79
C GLN A 22 8.31 -15.20 -3.31
N LEU A 23 7.18 -14.53 -3.57
CA LEU A 23 5.86 -15.05 -3.22
C LEU A 23 5.53 -16.32 -4.01
N VAL A 24 5.74 -16.32 -5.33
CA VAL A 24 5.47 -17.46 -6.20
C VAL A 24 6.37 -18.66 -5.87
N ASN A 25 7.65 -18.41 -5.58
CA ASN A 25 8.61 -19.49 -5.32
C ASN A 25 8.62 -19.95 -3.85
N GLY A 26 8.18 -19.11 -2.92
CA GLY A 26 8.24 -19.35 -1.47
C GLY A 26 6.95 -19.89 -0.87
N VAL A 27 5.80 -19.76 -1.55
CA VAL A 27 4.49 -20.20 -1.04
C VAL A 27 3.92 -21.29 -1.95
N VAL A 28 3.75 -22.49 -1.40
CA VAL A 28 3.20 -23.62 -2.17
C VAL A 28 1.67 -23.55 -2.21
N GLY A 29 1.07 -23.45 -3.38
CA GLY A 29 -0.38 -23.55 -3.56
C GLY A 29 -1.08 -22.20 -3.68
N GLU A 30 -1.87 -22.08 -4.74
CA GLU A 30 -2.48 -20.85 -5.20
C GLU A 30 -3.37 -20.19 -4.14
N GLY A 31 -4.17 -20.97 -3.40
CA GLY A 31 -5.03 -20.43 -2.35
C GLY A 31 -4.26 -19.69 -1.25
N ARG A 32 -3.04 -20.12 -0.93
CA ARG A 32 -2.18 -19.43 0.05
C ARG A 32 -1.58 -18.15 -0.52
N ILE A 33 -1.17 -18.16 -1.78
CA ILE A 33 -0.68 -16.97 -2.49
C ILE A 33 -1.77 -15.89 -2.53
N TRP A 34 -3.00 -16.27 -2.89
CA TRP A 34 -4.15 -15.36 -2.91
C TRP A 34 -4.51 -14.84 -1.53
N LYS A 35 -4.40 -15.66 -0.48
CA LYS A 35 -4.59 -15.19 0.89
C LYS A 35 -3.57 -14.12 1.27
N VAL A 36 -2.28 -14.35 1.01
CA VAL A 36 -1.22 -13.37 1.30
C VAL A 36 -1.45 -12.07 0.54
N LEU A 37 -1.84 -12.14 -0.74
CA LEU A 37 -2.18 -10.96 -1.53
C LEU A 37 -3.40 -10.22 -0.94
N ALA A 38 -4.45 -10.94 -0.55
CA ALA A 38 -5.64 -10.34 0.04
C ALA A 38 -5.33 -9.63 1.35
N ASP A 39 -4.58 -10.27 2.25
CA ASP A 39 -4.16 -9.69 3.54
C ASP A 39 -3.30 -8.44 3.30
N PHE A 40 -2.31 -8.51 2.40
CA PHE A 40 -1.46 -7.37 2.03
C PHE A 40 -2.27 -6.20 1.48
N TRP A 41 -3.19 -6.45 0.55
CA TRP A 41 -4.03 -5.40 -0.04
C TRP A 41 -4.96 -4.79 1.00
N ALA A 42 -5.54 -5.58 1.90
CA ALA A 42 -6.37 -5.07 2.99
C ALA A 42 -5.58 -4.14 3.91
N ASP A 43 -4.38 -4.54 4.35
CA ASP A 43 -3.50 -3.72 5.19
C ASP A 43 -3.05 -2.44 4.48
N MET A 44 -2.68 -2.53 3.19
CA MET A 44 -2.29 -1.37 2.39
C MET A 44 -3.45 -0.38 2.24
N MET A 45 -4.67 -0.86 2.00
CA MET A 45 -5.85 0.02 1.91
C MET A 45 -6.14 0.70 3.24
N LEU A 46 -6.06 -0.02 4.37
CA LEU A 46 -6.22 0.56 5.70
C LEU A 46 -5.11 1.55 6.06
N TYR A 47 -3.91 1.37 5.49
CA TYR A 47 -2.79 2.30 5.67
C TYR A 47 -2.94 3.57 4.82
N VAL A 48 -3.31 3.41 3.55
CA VAL A 48 -3.43 4.53 2.59
C VAL A 48 -4.68 5.35 2.85
N ALA A 49 -5.80 4.71 3.23
CA ALA A 49 -7.08 5.38 3.35
C ALA A 49 -7.04 6.57 4.32
N PRO A 50 -6.52 6.48 5.58
CA PRO A 50 -6.43 7.59 6.54
C PRO A 50 -5.41 8.68 6.16
N SER A 51 -5.26 9.05 4.89
CA SER A 51 -4.31 10.09 4.50
C SER A 51 -4.77 11.48 4.96
N ASN A 52 -3.81 12.31 5.37
CA ASN A 52 -4.06 13.66 5.89
C ASN A 52 -4.50 14.65 4.79
N ASP A 53 -4.44 14.24 3.52
CA ASP A 53 -4.90 15.07 2.40
C ASP A 53 -6.42 14.89 2.20
N MET A 54 -7.17 15.34 3.20
CA MET A 54 -8.62 15.39 3.15
C MET A 54 -9.14 16.20 1.95
N ALA A 55 -8.35 17.17 1.46
CA ALA A 55 -8.71 17.99 0.30
C ALA A 55 -8.63 17.20 -1.01
N ALA A 56 -7.60 16.37 -1.18
CA ALA A 56 -7.52 15.43 -2.31
C ALA A 56 -8.69 14.44 -2.29
N HIS A 57 -8.97 13.80 -1.15
CA HIS A 57 -10.07 12.84 -1.07
C HIS A 57 -11.46 13.49 -1.24
N ALA A 58 -11.69 14.68 -0.69
CA ALA A 58 -12.96 15.42 -0.86
C ALA A 58 -13.24 15.83 -2.30
N LYS A 59 -12.20 16.12 -3.09
CA LYS A 59 -12.33 16.45 -4.52
C LYS A 59 -12.88 15.28 -5.33
N TYR A 60 -12.47 14.05 -5.01
CA TYR A 60 -12.93 12.87 -5.73
C TYR A 60 -14.32 12.40 -5.27
N LEU A 61 -14.75 12.69 -4.03
CA LEU A 61 -16.11 12.37 -3.55
C LEU A 61 -17.22 12.98 -4.43
N THR A 62 -17.06 14.22 -4.88
CA THR A 62 -18.08 14.94 -5.68
C THR A 62 -18.18 14.45 -7.12
N THR A 63 -17.18 13.71 -7.59
CA THR A 63 -17.10 13.16 -8.95
C THR A 63 -17.36 11.66 -9.00
N GLY A 64 -17.74 11.04 -7.87
CA GLY A 64 -17.93 9.58 -7.78
C GLY A 64 -16.61 8.82 -7.66
N GLY A 65 -15.75 9.28 -6.76
CA GLY A 65 -14.35 8.89 -6.64
C GLY A 65 -14.08 7.45 -6.25
N GLU A 66 -12.84 7.04 -6.59
CA GLU A 66 -12.23 5.72 -6.50
C GLU A 66 -12.50 4.95 -5.19
N PHE A 67 -12.44 3.61 -5.24
CA PHE A 67 -12.66 2.67 -4.13
C PHE A 67 -12.02 3.09 -2.79
N VAL A 68 -10.82 3.66 -2.82
CA VAL A 68 -10.07 4.16 -1.64
C VAL A 68 -10.85 5.25 -0.89
N THR A 69 -11.59 6.09 -1.61
CA THR A 69 -12.39 7.18 -1.02
C THR A 69 -13.51 6.64 -0.14
N HIS A 70 -14.15 5.53 -0.56
CA HIS A 70 -15.19 4.87 0.23
C HIS A 70 -14.60 4.26 1.50
N ILE A 71 -13.42 3.63 1.41
CA ILE A 71 -12.71 3.12 2.58
C ILE A 71 -12.33 4.26 3.53
N TRP A 72 -11.83 5.38 3.00
CA TRP A 72 -11.51 6.57 3.80
C TRP A 72 -12.69 7.08 4.62
N VAL A 73 -13.89 7.19 4.03
CA VAL A 73 -15.11 7.61 4.75
C VAL A 73 -15.40 6.64 5.90
N LEU A 74 -15.32 5.32 5.66
CA LEU A 74 -15.59 4.31 6.68
C LEU A 74 -14.60 4.36 7.83
N VAL A 75 -13.30 4.42 7.54
CA VAL A 75 -12.25 4.46 8.59
C VAL A 75 -12.28 5.78 9.36
N SER A 76 -12.55 6.91 8.69
CA SER A 76 -12.72 8.21 9.34
C SER A 76 -13.93 8.23 10.27
N HIS A 77 -15.05 7.66 9.84
CA HIS A 77 -16.25 7.52 10.66
C HIS A 77 -16.03 6.58 11.86
N ALA A 78 -15.16 5.56 11.72
CA ALA A 78 -14.76 4.69 12.82
C ALA A 78 -13.74 5.35 13.78
N GLY A 79 -13.32 6.59 13.54
CA GLY A 79 -12.33 7.29 14.35
C GLY A 79 -10.89 6.84 14.12
N ILE A 80 -10.63 6.11 13.03
CA ILE A 80 -9.29 5.65 12.65
C ILE A 80 -8.63 6.77 11.84
N THR A 81 -7.85 7.59 12.53
CA THR A 81 -7.08 8.69 11.94
C THR A 81 -5.59 8.44 12.07
N ARG A 82 -4.81 8.87 11.08
CA ARG A 82 -3.35 8.86 11.19
C ARG A 82 -2.88 10.05 12.01
N ASP A 83 -1.98 9.78 12.96
CA ASP A 83 -1.30 10.86 13.67
C ASP A 83 -0.46 11.67 12.67
N PRO A 84 -0.68 13.00 12.56
CA PRO A 84 0.11 13.86 11.68
C PRO A 84 1.58 13.96 12.07
N TYR A 85 1.98 13.52 13.28
CA TYR A 85 3.34 13.63 13.77
C TYR A 85 4.07 12.31 14.01
N GLY A 86 3.43 11.16 13.78
CA GLY A 86 4.05 9.84 13.94
C GLY A 86 4.45 9.59 15.40
N GLY A 87 3.56 8.93 16.16
CA GLY A 87 3.83 8.56 17.54
C GLY A 87 5.20 7.90 17.74
N GLU A 88 5.93 8.41 18.74
CA GLU A 88 7.19 7.88 19.28
C GLU A 88 7.06 6.44 19.78
#